data_AF-A0A447PIH9-F1
#
_entry.id   AF-A0A447PIH9-F1
#
_cell.length_a   1.000
_cell.length_b   1.000
_cell.length_c   1.000
_cell.angle_alpha   90.00
_cell.angle_beta   90.00
_cell.angle_gamma   90.00
#
_symmetry.space_group_name_H-M   'P 1'
#
loop_
_entity.id
_entity.type
_entity.pdbx_description
1 polymer ?
#
loop_
_entity_poly.entity_id
_entity_poly.type
_entity_poly.pdbx_seq_one_letter_code
_entity_poly.pdbx_strand_id
1 'polypeptide(L)'
;MAMSPAAFTGASPKGKIGLFELAHHGTIFLDEISELDKPLQTRLLRVLQERQIMRLGSDQMIPVDIRVIAATNQTLTKLIADGTFREDLYYRLNVLKVTTIPLRKRPEDIKAIGLSLLTSFSQHYKRPALTLTRRCGKSFSASPGPETSGS
;
A
#
# COMPACT_ATOMS: atom_id res chain seq x y z
N MET A 1 41.57 14.67 17.85
CA MET A 1 40.30 14.79 17.10
C MET A 1 39.78 13.38 16.88
N ALA A 2 39.00 12.86 17.82
CA ALA A 2 38.40 11.53 17.74
C ALA A 2 36.90 11.73 17.87
N MET A 3 36.15 11.44 16.81
CA MET A 3 34.71 11.59 16.78
C MET A 3 34.08 10.23 17.09
N SER A 4 33.52 10.12 18.29
CA SER A 4 32.70 8.99 18.72
C SER A 4 31.39 8.98 17.93
N PRO A 5 31.00 7.86 17.30
CA PRO A 5 29.62 7.66 16.87
C PRO A 5 28.79 7.20 18.07
N ALA A 6 28.15 8.15 18.74
CA ALA A 6 27.11 7.84 19.70
C ALA A 6 25.84 7.39 18.93
N ALA A 7 25.52 6.11 19.14
CA ALA A 7 24.20 5.51 19.21
C ALA A 7 23.04 6.17 18.44
N PHE A 8 22.59 5.50 17.37
CA PHE A 8 21.18 5.52 17.01
C PHE A 8 20.71 4.10 16.64
N THR A 9 19.61 3.71 17.28
CA THR A 9 18.89 2.42 17.22
C THR A 9 19.41 1.30 18.12
N GLY A 10 18.64 1.02 19.19
CA GLY A 10 18.78 -0.15 20.05
C GLY A 10 18.37 -1.43 19.33
N ALA A 11 19.12 -1.81 18.30
CA ALA A 11 18.96 -3.09 17.62
C ALA A 11 19.59 -4.18 18.49
N SER A 12 18.83 -5.25 18.75
CA SER A 12 19.41 -6.50 19.27
C SER A 12 20.60 -6.91 18.38
N PRO A 13 21.60 -7.64 18.91
CA PRO A 13 22.76 -8.07 18.12
C PRO A 13 22.41 -8.94 16.90
N LYS A 14 21.14 -9.35 16.73
CA LYS A 14 20.62 -10.08 15.57
C LYS A 14 19.89 -9.22 14.54
N GLY A 15 19.66 -7.93 14.80
CA GLY A 15 18.82 -7.05 13.97
C GLY A 15 17.34 -7.45 14.00
N LYS A 16 16.46 -6.58 13.49
CA LYS A 16 15.05 -6.95 13.23
C LYS A 16 14.95 -7.52 11.81
N ILE A 17 14.21 -8.62 11.68
CA ILE A 17 13.92 -9.23 10.38
C ILE A 17 13.15 -8.21 9.51
N GLY A 18 13.59 -8.02 8.26
CA GLY A 18 12.95 -7.10 7.32
C GLY A 18 11.64 -7.65 6.75
N LEU A 19 10.74 -6.76 6.32
CA LEU A 19 9.44 -7.16 5.75
C LEU A 19 9.56 -8.07 4.52
N PHE A 20 10.55 -7.84 3.65
CA PHE A 20 10.83 -8.68 2.49
C PHE A 20 11.32 -10.07 2.87
N GLU A 21 12.05 -10.20 3.98
CA GLU A 21 12.51 -11.49 4.51
C GLU A 21 11.34 -12.26 5.13
N LEU A 22 10.46 -11.56 5.86
CA LEU A 22 9.23 -12.15 6.42
C LEU A 22 8.25 -12.62 5.33
N ALA A 23 8.23 -11.94 4.18
CA ALA A 23 7.35 -12.27 3.07
C ALA A 23 7.90 -13.38 2.15
N HIS A 24 9.04 -13.98 2.45
CA HIS A 24 9.64 -15.05 1.65
C HIS A 24 8.64 -16.20 1.43
N HIS A 25 8.52 -16.65 0.18
CA HIS A 25 7.50 -17.58 -0.32
C HIS A 25 6.04 -17.12 -0.14
N GLY A 26 5.84 -15.82 0.08
CA GLY A 26 4.55 -15.19 0.29
C GLY A 26 4.29 -14.02 -0.66
N THR A 27 3.47 -13.07 -0.20
CA THR A 27 3.10 -11.87 -0.96
C THR A 27 3.35 -10.63 -0.12
N ILE A 28 3.90 -9.58 -0.73
CA ILE A 28 3.99 -8.25 -0.14
C ILE A 28 3.00 -7.31 -0.84
N PHE A 29 2.20 -6.61 -0.04
CA PHE A 29 1.31 -5.55 -0.52
C PHE A 29 1.93 -4.19 -0.19
N LEU A 30 2.15 -3.38 -1.22
CA LEU A 30 2.72 -2.05 -1.12
C LEU A 30 1.61 -1.03 -1.43
N ASP A 31 1.07 -0.42 -0.38
CA ASP A 31 0.08 0.64 -0.53
C ASP A 31 0.77 1.98 -0.79
N GLU A 32 0.10 2.84 -1.57
CA GLU A 32 0.59 4.16 -1.97
C GLU A 32 2.05 4.18 -2.47
N ILE A 33 2.36 3.33 -3.45
CA ILE A 33 3.72 3.20 -4.00
C ILE A 33 4.29 4.53 -4.55
N SER A 34 3.41 5.46 -4.92
CA SER A 34 3.76 6.81 -5.37
C SER A 34 4.48 7.66 -4.31
N GLU A 35 4.32 7.33 -3.02
CA GLU A 35 4.93 8.08 -1.91
C GLU A 35 6.37 7.63 -1.62
N LEU A 36 6.87 6.59 -2.29
CA LEU A 36 8.26 6.16 -2.11
C LEU A 36 9.21 7.23 -2.64
N ASP A 37 10.23 7.57 -1.85
CA ASP A 37 11.33 8.40 -2.31
C ASP A 37 12.21 7.66 -3.33
N LYS A 38 13.02 8.40 -4.11
CA LYS A 38 13.90 7.81 -5.14
C LYS A 38 14.86 6.73 -4.60
N PRO A 39 15.49 6.89 -3.41
CA PRO A 39 16.31 5.83 -2.82
C PRO A 39 15.54 4.53 -2.58
N LEU A 40 14.32 4.60 -2.01
CA LEU A 40 13.50 3.41 -1.77
C LEU A 40 13.00 2.79 -3.08
N GLN A 41 12.63 3.61 -4.07
CA GLN A 41 12.28 3.11 -5.41
C GLN A 41 13.45 2.31 -6.02
N THR A 42 14.68 2.79 -5.86
CA THR A 42 15.89 2.11 -6.35
C THR A 42 16.14 0.79 -5.63
N ARG A 43 15.96 0.76 -4.30
CA ARG A 43 16.09 -0.48 -3.52
C ARG A 43 15.02 -1.49 -3.92
N LEU A 44 13.77 -1.06 -4.05
CA LEU A 44 12.67 -1.91 -4.48
C LEU A 44 12.93 -2.50 -5.86
N LEU A 45 13.38 -1.69 -6.82
CA LEU A 45 13.72 -2.15 -8.16
C LEU A 45 14.77 -3.27 -8.11
N ARG A 46 15.83 -3.12 -7.30
CA ARG A 46 16.83 -4.17 -7.11
C ARG A 46 16.23 -5.46 -6.56
N VAL A 47 15.35 -5.38 -5.56
CA VAL A 47 14.68 -6.57 -5.03
C VAL A 47 13.86 -7.27 -6.12
N LEU A 48 13.13 -6.51 -6.94
CA LEU A 48 12.30 -7.06 -8.04
C LEU A 48 13.13 -7.66 -9.18
N GLN A 49 14.36 -7.19 -9.38
CA GLN A 49 15.27 -7.65 -10.44
C GLN A 49 16.14 -8.82 -9.98
N GLU A 50 16.87 -8.62 -8.88
CA GLU A 50 17.88 -9.54 -8.36
C GLU A 50 17.29 -10.66 -7.49
N ARG A 51 16.04 -10.49 -7.02
CA ARG A 51 15.39 -11.41 -6.06
C ARG A 51 16.24 -11.64 -4.81
N GLN A 52 16.91 -10.59 -4.36
CA GLN A 52 17.78 -10.61 -3.20
C GLN A 52 17.60 -9.32 -2.41
N ILE A 53 17.84 -9.40 -1.10
CA ILE A 53 17.89 -8.24 -0.20
C ILE A 53 19.21 -8.24 0.57
N MET A 54 19.62 -7.05 1.00
CA MET A 54 20.77 -6.85 1.89
C MET A 54 20.27 -6.22 3.19
N ARG A 55 20.69 -6.77 4.34
CA ARG A 55 20.38 -6.16 5.64
C ARG A 55 21.15 -4.85 5.81
N LEU A 56 20.55 -3.87 6.47
CA LEU A 56 21.24 -2.61 6.77
C LEU A 56 22.50 -2.89 7.62
N GLY A 57 23.66 -2.47 7.12
CA GLY A 57 24.95 -2.68 7.79
C GLY A 57 25.54 -4.08 7.65
N SER A 58 24.97 -4.95 6.80
CA SER A 58 25.54 -6.25 6.44
C SER A 58 25.83 -6.29 4.95
N ASP A 59 26.86 -7.02 4.55
CA ASP A 59 27.21 -7.37 3.18
C ASP A 59 26.54 -8.68 2.72
N GLN A 60 25.83 -9.36 3.61
CA GLN A 60 25.17 -10.61 3.31
C GLN A 60 23.94 -10.40 2.42
N MET A 61 23.98 -11.00 1.23
CA MET A 61 22.82 -11.11 0.34
C MET A 61 21.91 -12.26 0.77
N ILE A 62 20.62 -11.99 0.85
CA ILE A 62 19.59 -12.96 1.24
C ILE A 62 18.65 -13.14 0.05
N PRO A 63 18.56 -14.33 -0.56
CA PRO A 63 17.62 -14.58 -1.64
C PRO A 63 16.17 -14.48 -1.15
N VAL A 64 15.31 -13.88 -1.96
CA VAL A 64 13.88 -13.73 -1.68
C VAL A 64 13.04 -14.16 -2.88
N ASP A 65 12.07 -15.02 -2.64
CA ASP A 65 11.03 -15.38 -3.60
C ASP A 65 9.70 -14.81 -3.10
N ILE A 66 9.21 -13.77 -3.74
CA ILE A 66 8.02 -13.04 -3.29
C ILE A 66 7.14 -12.66 -4.46
N ARG A 67 5.83 -12.63 -4.22
CA ARG A 67 4.88 -11.96 -5.07
C ARG A 67 4.70 -10.51 -4.60
N VAL A 68 4.72 -9.54 -5.52
CA VAL A 68 4.50 -8.13 -5.19
C VAL A 68 3.18 -7.66 -5.77
N ILE A 69 2.37 -7.00 -4.94
CA ILE A 69 1.16 -6.28 -5.34
C ILE A 69 1.34 -4.84 -4.88
N ALA A 70 1.22 -3.89 -5.80
CA ALA A 70 1.33 -2.46 -5.49
C ALA A 70 0.00 -1.75 -5.79
N ALA A 71 -0.35 -0.78 -4.95
CA ALA A 71 -1.49 0.11 -5.12
C ALA A 71 -1.05 1.57 -5.03
N THR A 72 -1.80 2.45 -5.67
CA THR A 72 -1.63 3.90 -5.59
C THR A 72 -2.90 4.58 -6.04
N ASN A 73 -3.20 5.73 -5.43
CA ASN A 73 -4.26 6.62 -5.88
C ASN A 73 -3.77 7.68 -6.91
N GLN A 74 -2.47 7.76 -7.15
CA GLN A 74 -1.85 8.75 -8.02
C GLN A 74 -1.60 8.21 -9.44
N THR A 75 -1.49 9.14 -10.40
CA THR A 75 -1.17 8.79 -11.78
C THR A 75 0.35 8.68 -11.96
N LEU A 76 0.89 7.47 -11.87
CA LEU A 76 2.34 7.23 -11.96
C LEU A 76 3.00 7.79 -13.23
N THR A 77 2.29 7.81 -14.36
CA THR A 77 2.84 8.38 -15.61
C THR A 77 3.09 9.89 -15.52
N LYS A 78 2.30 10.63 -14.72
CA LYS A 78 2.57 12.05 -14.43
C LYS A 78 3.79 12.19 -13.53
N LEU A 79 3.89 11.38 -12.48
CA LEU A 79 5.05 11.38 -11.58
C LEU A 79 6.36 11.00 -12.28
N ILE A 80 6.29 10.16 -13.32
CA ILE A 80 7.44 9.88 -14.20
C ILE A 80 7.83 11.13 -14.99
N ALA A 81 6.86 11.83 -15.60
CA ALA A 81 7.11 13.06 -16.34
C ALA A 81 7.68 14.17 -15.44
N ASP A 82 7.23 14.25 -14.18
CA ASP A 82 7.73 15.17 -13.16
C ASP A 82 9.08 14.72 -12.56
N GLY A 83 9.58 13.55 -12.97
CA GLY A 83 10.84 12.98 -12.53
C GLY A 83 10.86 12.56 -11.05
N THR A 84 9.70 12.42 -10.39
CA THR A 84 9.57 12.00 -8.99
C THR A 84 9.40 10.49 -8.85
N PHE A 85 8.95 9.81 -9.91
CA PHE A 85 8.85 8.35 -9.98
C PHE A 85 9.74 7.77 -11.08
N ARG A 86 10.41 6.66 -10.81
CA ARG A 86 11.30 6.02 -11.77
C ARG A 86 10.50 5.21 -12.81
N GLU A 87 10.81 5.47 -14.08
CA GLU A 87 10.19 4.79 -15.21
C GLU A 87 10.46 3.28 -15.24
N ASP A 88 11.68 2.85 -14.89
CA ASP A 88 12.05 1.43 -14.85
C ASP A 88 11.27 0.62 -13.80
N LEU A 89 11.06 1.20 -12.61
CA LEU A 89 10.22 0.62 -11.58
C LEU A 89 8.76 0.53 -12.03
N TYR A 90 8.25 1.57 -12.69
CA TYR A 90 6.89 1.56 -13.24
C TYR A 90 6.67 0.39 -14.19
N TYR A 91 7.55 0.19 -15.19
CA TYR A 91 7.38 -0.91 -16.13
C TYR A 91 7.52 -2.28 -15.47
N ARG A 92 8.33 -2.40 -14.41
CA ARG A 92 8.46 -3.66 -13.66
C ARG A 92 7.21 -4.02 -12.86
N LEU A 93 6.51 -3.02 -12.32
CA LEU A 93 5.27 -3.20 -11.57
C LEU A 93 4.04 -3.32 -12.50
N ASN A 94 4.03 -2.60 -13.62
CA ASN A 94 2.88 -2.47 -14.52
C ASN A 94 2.75 -3.62 -15.53
N VAL A 95 3.17 -4.83 -15.15
CA VAL A 95 3.01 -6.04 -15.98
C VAL A 95 1.54 -6.47 -16.01
N LEU A 96 0.86 -6.40 -14.86
CA LEU A 96 -0.58 -6.64 -14.74
C LEU A 96 -1.23 -5.47 -14.00
N LYS A 97 -1.99 -4.66 -14.73
CA LYS A 97 -2.71 -3.51 -14.16
C LYS A 97 -4.16 -3.88 -13.89
N VAL A 98 -4.59 -3.69 -12.65
CA VAL A 98 -6.00 -3.78 -12.24
C VAL A 98 -6.45 -2.38 -11.82
N THR A 99 -7.52 -1.87 -12.42
CA THR A 99 -8.11 -0.58 -12.06
C THR A 99 -9.42 -0.80 -11.32
N THR A 100 -9.53 -0.22 -10.13
CA THR A 100 -10.75 -0.30 -9.33
C THR A 100 -11.78 0.70 -9.83
N ILE A 101 -13.05 0.29 -9.81
CA ILE A 101 -14.17 1.18 -10.15
C ILE A 101 -14.55 1.94 -8.87
N PRO A 102 -14.58 3.28 -8.87
CA PRO A 102 -14.94 4.05 -7.69
C PRO A 102 -16.40 3.79 -7.30
N LEU A 103 -16.70 3.81 -6.00
CA LEU A 103 -18.03 3.47 -5.47
C LEU A 103 -19.16 4.34 -6.05
N ARG A 104 -18.87 5.59 -6.42
CA ARG A 104 -19.83 6.49 -7.10
C ARG A 104 -20.35 5.96 -8.45
N LYS A 105 -19.59 5.05 -9.10
CA LYS A 105 -19.98 4.38 -10.35
C LYS A 105 -20.65 3.02 -10.11
N ARG A 106 -20.85 2.62 -8.84
CA ARG A 106 -21.47 1.36 -8.39
C ARG A 106 -22.47 1.61 -7.25
N PRO A 107 -23.50 2.46 -7.46
CA PRO A 107 -24.42 2.87 -6.40
C PRO A 107 -25.20 1.71 -5.76
N GLU A 108 -25.41 0.61 -6.49
CA GLU A 108 -26.03 -0.63 -6.02
C GLU A 108 -25.29 -1.27 -4.84
N ASP A 109 -23.96 -1.12 -4.77
CA ASP A 109 -23.14 -1.71 -3.70
C ASP A 109 -23.23 -0.92 -2.39
N ILE A 110 -23.62 0.35 -2.44
CA ILE A 110 -23.56 1.26 -1.28
C ILE A 110 -24.42 0.73 -0.13
N LYS A 111 -25.62 0.20 -0.42
CA LYS A 111 -26.53 -0.32 0.60
C LYS A 111 -25.94 -1.56 1.29
N ALA A 112 -25.38 -2.49 0.52
CA ALA A 112 -24.80 -3.72 1.06
C ALA A 112 -23.57 -3.42 1.92
N ILE A 113 -22.68 -2.55 1.42
CA ILE A 113 -21.49 -2.08 2.15
C ILE A 113 -21.89 -1.37 3.44
N GLY A 114 -22.85 -0.44 3.38
CA GLY A 114 -23.31 0.32 4.54
C GLY A 114 -23.91 -0.57 5.63
N LEU A 115 -24.73 -1.56 5.25
CA LEU A 115 -25.27 -2.53 6.21
C LEU A 115 -24.16 -3.39 6.84
N SER A 116 -23.22 -3.89 6.04
CA SER A 116 -22.08 -4.68 6.54
C SER A 116 -21.22 -3.88 7.52
N LEU A 117 -20.91 -2.61 7.21
CA LEU A 117 -20.17 -1.73 8.09
C LEU A 117 -20.90 -1.48 9.41
N LEU A 118 -22.21 -1.21 9.38
CA LEU A 118 -23.00 -1.02 10.60
C LEU A 118 -22.99 -2.26 11.50
N THR A 119 -23.12 -3.45 10.91
CA THR A 119 -23.02 -4.70 11.66
C THR A 119 -21.66 -4.84 12.33
N SER A 120 -20.57 -4.62 11.58
CA SER A 120 -19.20 -4.67 12.11
C SER A 120 -18.96 -3.67 13.24
N PHE A 121 -19.46 -2.43 13.10
CA PHE A 121 -19.34 -1.41 14.14
C PHE A 121 -20.20 -1.72 15.38
N SER A 122 -21.43 -2.21 15.19
CA SER A 122 -22.31 -2.61 16.29
C SER A 122 -21.65 -3.68 17.16
N GLN A 123 -21.00 -4.65 16.52
CA GLN A 123 -20.27 -5.73 17.21
C GLN A 123 -19.01 -5.20 17.89
N HIS A 124 -18.19 -4.42 17.19
CA HIS A 124 -16.93 -3.90 17.72
C HIS A 124 -17.15 -3.01 18.97
N TYR A 125 -18.19 -2.17 18.95
CA TYR A 125 -18.51 -1.26 20.05
C TYR A 125 -19.56 -1.81 21.03
N LYS A 126 -19.95 -3.09 20.91
CA LYS A 126 -20.97 -3.74 21.76
C LYS A 126 -22.28 -2.93 21.87
N ARG A 127 -22.71 -2.33 20.76
CA ARG A 127 -23.97 -1.58 20.68
C ARG A 127 -25.11 -2.46 20.18
N PRO A 128 -26.38 -2.15 20.54
CA PRO A 128 -27.53 -2.80 19.94
C PRO A 128 -27.54 -2.59 18.42
N ALA A 129 -28.14 -3.56 17.71
CA ALA A 129 -28.15 -3.62 16.26
C ALA A 129 -28.57 -2.29 15.63
N LEU A 130 -27.63 -1.67 14.90
CA LEU A 130 -27.87 -0.43 14.19
C LEU A 130 -28.61 -0.71 12.89
N THR A 131 -29.67 0.04 12.63
CA THR A 131 -30.48 -0.08 11.40
C THR A 131 -30.38 1.20 10.59
N LEU A 132 -30.28 1.09 9.26
CA LEU A 132 -30.38 2.25 8.37
C LEU A 132 -31.83 2.76 8.36
N THR A 133 -32.02 4.01 8.78
CA THR A 133 -33.33 4.67 8.63
C THR A 133 -33.65 4.90 7.16
N ARG A 134 -34.96 4.89 6.84
CA ARG A 134 -35.48 4.97 5.46
C ARG A 134 -35.09 6.26 4.71
N ARG A 135 -34.75 7.34 5.42
CA ARG A 135 -34.15 8.56 4.83
C ARG A 135 -32.70 8.35 4.39
N CYS A 136 -31.91 7.65 5.19
CA CYS A 136 -30.50 7.41 4.92
C CYS A 136 -30.32 6.58 3.64
N GLY A 137 -31.16 5.55 3.45
CA GLY A 137 -31.19 4.74 2.23
C GLY A 137 -31.44 5.52 0.92
N LYS A 138 -32.13 6.67 0.98
CA LYS A 138 -32.40 7.53 -0.19
C LYS A 138 -31.30 8.56 -0.46
N SER A 139 -30.54 8.98 0.56
CA SER A 139 -29.42 9.92 0.39
C SER A 139 -28.18 9.25 -0.21
N PHE A 140 -27.98 7.95 0.00
CA PHE A 140 -26.82 7.22 -0.53
C PHE A 140 -26.75 7.21 -2.07
N SER A 141 -27.89 7.29 -2.76
CA SER A 141 -27.93 7.35 -4.23
C SER A 141 -27.73 8.76 -4.80
N ALA A 142 -27.72 9.80 -3.96
CA ALA A 142 -27.79 11.19 -4.40
C ALA A 142 -26.52 12.03 -4.11
N SER A 143 -25.59 11.53 -3.30
CA SER A 143 -24.36 12.27 -2.98
C SER A 143 -23.22 11.92 -3.94
N PRO A 144 -22.59 12.91 -4.61
CA PRO A 144 -21.32 12.67 -5.28
C PRO A 144 -20.28 12.36 -4.19
N GLY A 145 -19.79 11.12 -4.15
CA GLY A 145 -18.68 10.74 -3.26
C GLY A 145 -17.41 11.56 -3.54
N PRO A 146 -16.40 11.53 -2.64
CA PRO A 146 -15.19 12.33 -2.78
C PRO A 146 -14.51 12.10 -4.14
N GLU A 147 -13.94 13.17 -4.69
CA GLU A 147 -13.24 13.15 -5.96
C GLU A 147 -11.99 12.27 -5.89
N THR A 148 -12.11 10.97 -6.18
CA THR A 148 -10.96 10.17 -6.60
C THR A 148 -10.54 10.66 -7.99
N SER A 149 -9.39 11.33 -8.06
CA SER A 149 -8.76 11.85 -9.27
C SER A 149 -8.45 10.69 -10.21
N GLY A 150 -9.32 10.49 -11.20
CA GLY A 150 -9.09 9.58 -12.31
C GLY A 150 -8.95 10.38 -13.59
N SER A 151 -7.71 10.54 -14.07
CA SER A 151 -7.32 10.86 -15.45
C SER A 151 -5.84 10.56 -15.62
#